data_AF-A0A1F6KH97-F1
#
_entry.id   AF-A0A1F6KH97-F1
#
_cell.length_a   1.000
_cell.length_b   1.000
_cell.length_c   1.000
_cell.angle_alpha   90.00
_cell.angle_beta   90.00
_cell.angle_gamma   90.00
#
_symmetry.space_group_name_H-M   'P 1'
#
loop_
_entity.id
_entity.type
_entity.pdbx_description
1 polymer ?
#
loop_
_entity_poly.entity_id
_entity_poly.type
_entity_poly.pdbx_seq_one_letter_code
_entity_poly.pdbx_strand_id
1 'polypeptide(L)'
;MTRKLLILLLPLLLLIFVASVNAENATTGSAQTATDAATKLKLQMQLLQEQKKTTITQIRDDAKALIQAKRDEFKAKLKAIKDQKKKALVDRIDAKLVEVNKKHTARFLEVLTRLQLFLEKFIQSATGSTSAKTLTDITAAQIAIDTAKSAVEAQATKDYTMNIADDTTLKLNAGTTVSQLRLDLMAVYKLVIDAKQAVQKLNTDRSTIKKEATGSANL
;
A
#
# COMPACT_ATOMS: atom_id res chain seq x y z
N MET A 1 -13.40 -3.26 32.77
CA MET A 1 -12.70 -2.19 33.51
C MET A 1 -11.20 -2.46 33.43
N THR A 2 -10.41 -1.40 33.21
CA THR A 2 -8.99 -1.21 33.60
C THR A 2 -7.94 -2.25 33.17
N ARG A 3 -7.08 -1.93 32.19
CA ARG A 3 -5.77 -1.22 32.30
C ARG A 3 -4.65 -2.16 32.76
N LYS A 4 -3.71 -2.52 31.87
CA LYS A 4 -2.45 -1.84 31.51
C LYS A 4 -1.27 -2.26 32.39
N LEU A 5 -0.13 -2.40 31.70
CA LEU A 5 1.25 -2.17 32.13
C LEU A 5 1.99 -3.36 32.76
N LEU A 6 2.88 -3.97 31.95
CA LEU A 6 4.15 -4.47 32.47
C LEU A 6 5.28 -3.70 31.78
N ILE A 7 5.97 -2.93 32.62
CA ILE A 7 7.21 -2.20 32.37
C ILE A 7 8.36 -3.22 32.29
N LEU A 8 9.34 -3.00 31.40
CA LEU A 8 10.68 -3.55 31.59
C LEU A 8 11.74 -2.50 31.23
N LEU A 9 12.65 -2.31 32.19
CA LEU A 9 13.77 -1.38 32.36
C LEU A 9 14.86 -1.46 31.25
N LEU A 10 15.37 -0.34 30.70
CA LEU A 10 16.62 0.44 31.05
C LEU A 10 17.87 -0.05 30.24
N PRO A 11 18.91 0.75 29.87
CA PRO A 11 19.22 2.14 30.23
C PRO A 11 19.64 3.14 29.12
N LEU A 12 19.50 4.39 29.54
CA LEU A 12 20.25 5.61 29.23
C LEU A 12 21.73 5.39 28.84
N LEU A 13 22.11 5.81 27.64
CA LEU A 13 23.51 6.09 27.28
C LEU A 13 23.60 7.49 26.66
N LEU A 14 24.23 8.38 27.41
CA LEU A 14 24.50 9.77 27.05
C LEU A 14 25.88 9.78 26.36
N LEU A 15 25.91 10.01 25.04
CA LEU A 15 27.15 10.18 24.29
C LEU A 15 27.14 11.57 23.65
N ILE A 16 27.91 12.47 24.26
CA ILE A 16 28.23 13.79 23.75
C ILE A 16 29.22 13.58 22.59
N PHE A 17 28.76 13.75 21.36
CA PHE A 17 29.65 13.88 20.21
C PHE A 17 29.95 15.37 20.00
N VAL A 18 31.15 15.79 20.40
CA VAL A 18 31.75 17.05 19.92
C VAL A 18 32.32 16.74 18.53
N ALA A 19 31.65 17.19 17.48
CA ALA A 19 32.22 17.16 16.13
C ALA A 19 32.93 18.50 15.88
N SER A 20 34.26 18.44 15.78
CA SER A 20 35.12 19.51 15.29
C SER A 20 34.64 19.97 13.91
N VAL A 21 34.48 21.28 13.75
CA VAL A 21 34.17 21.92 12.47
C VAL A 21 35.43 21.94 11.62
N ASN A 22 35.51 21.09 10.61
CA ASN A 22 36.44 21.26 9.49
C ASN A 22 35.70 21.99 8.37
N ALA A 23 36.12 23.23 8.10
CA ALA A 23 35.75 23.98 6.91
C ALA A 23 36.81 23.73 5.83
N GLU A 24 36.45 23.07 4.73
CA GLU A 24 37.27 23.13 3.50
C GLU A 24 36.44 22.85 2.24
N ASN A 25 36.23 23.92 1.46
CA ASN A 25 36.09 24.05 0.01
C ASN A 25 35.21 23.05 -0.78
N ALA A 26 33.99 23.51 -1.12
CA ALA A 26 33.09 22.84 -2.05
C ALA A 26 33.09 23.51 -3.44
N THR A 27 33.78 22.91 -4.42
CA THR A 27 33.53 23.26 -5.85
C THR A 27 33.52 22.07 -6.82
N THR A 28 33.57 20.80 -6.39
CA THR A 28 33.53 19.65 -7.34
C THR A 28 32.77 18.41 -6.83
N GLY A 29 31.96 18.53 -5.77
CA GLY A 29 31.25 17.39 -5.19
C GLY A 29 29.85 17.10 -5.75
N SER A 30 29.14 18.10 -6.31
CA SER A 30 27.68 18.01 -6.51
C SER A 30 27.23 17.04 -7.61
N ALA A 31 28.05 16.81 -8.63
CA ALA A 31 27.70 15.89 -9.72
C ALA A 31 27.81 14.42 -9.31
N GLN A 32 28.86 14.05 -8.55
CA GLN A 32 29.10 12.69 -8.08
C GLN A 32 28.03 12.24 -7.06
N THR A 33 27.62 13.14 -6.14
CA THR A 33 26.59 12.82 -5.14
C THR A 33 25.20 12.66 -5.76
N ALA A 34 24.90 13.42 -6.82
CA ALA A 34 23.64 13.31 -7.55
C ALA A 34 23.53 11.99 -8.33
N THR A 35 24.63 11.52 -8.94
CA THR A 35 24.69 10.22 -9.62
C THR A 35 24.57 9.04 -8.64
N ASP A 36 25.16 9.14 -7.46
CA ASP A 36 25.07 8.10 -6.42
C ASP A 36 23.67 8.01 -5.81
N ALA A 37 23.03 9.16 -5.55
CA ALA A 37 21.65 9.21 -5.08
C ALA A 37 20.66 8.63 -6.10
N ALA A 38 20.83 8.96 -7.39
CA ALA A 38 20.01 8.41 -8.47
C ALA A 38 20.20 6.89 -8.62
N THR A 39 21.42 6.39 -8.44
CA THR A 39 21.74 4.96 -8.52
C THR A 39 21.16 4.19 -7.33
N LYS A 40 21.27 4.72 -6.10
CA LYS A 40 20.67 4.14 -4.89
C LYS A 40 19.15 4.09 -4.98
N LEU A 41 18.53 5.14 -5.50
CA LEU A 41 17.09 5.17 -5.75
C LEU A 41 16.66 4.13 -6.78
N LYS A 42 17.40 3.97 -7.88
CA LYS A 42 17.11 2.95 -8.89
C LYS A 42 17.20 1.54 -8.31
N LEU A 43 18.19 1.29 -7.46
CA LEU A 43 18.34 0.00 -6.76
C LEU A 43 17.19 -0.23 -5.77
N GLN A 44 16.78 0.80 -5.01
CA GLN A 44 15.60 0.74 -4.14
C GLN A 44 14.31 0.50 -4.94
N MET A 45 14.16 1.10 -6.13
CA MET A 45 13.03 0.83 -7.03
C MET A 45 13.01 -0.63 -7.50
N GLN A 46 14.15 -1.20 -7.84
CA GLN A 46 14.24 -2.61 -8.22
C GLN A 46 13.91 -3.53 -7.04
N LEU A 47 14.43 -3.24 -5.85
CA LEU A 47 14.10 -3.97 -4.62
C LEU A 47 12.62 -3.88 -4.25
N LEU A 48 12.01 -2.69 -4.32
CA LEU A 48 10.57 -2.52 -4.07
C LEU A 48 9.73 -3.25 -5.12
N GLN A 49 10.16 -3.30 -6.38
CA GLN A 49 9.47 -4.05 -7.42
C GLN A 49 9.58 -5.56 -7.23
N GLU A 50 10.74 -6.06 -6.81
CA GLU A 50 10.90 -7.46 -6.44
C GLU A 50 10.05 -7.79 -5.22
N GLN A 51 10.15 -7.00 -4.13
CA GLN A 51 9.30 -7.16 -2.93
C GLN A 51 7.81 -7.15 -3.27
N LYS A 52 7.35 -6.26 -4.15
CA LYS A 52 5.96 -6.26 -4.66
C LYS A 52 5.58 -7.61 -5.28
N LYS A 53 6.46 -8.18 -6.11
CA LYS A 53 6.21 -9.43 -6.82
C LYS A 53 6.19 -10.61 -5.86
N THR A 54 7.09 -10.65 -4.88
CA THR A 54 7.12 -11.69 -3.84
C THR A 54 5.92 -11.58 -2.91
N THR A 55 5.62 -10.40 -2.36
CA THR A 55 4.56 -10.22 -1.35
C THR A 55 3.18 -10.62 -1.88
N ILE A 56 2.77 -10.19 -3.07
CA ILE A 56 1.45 -10.58 -3.62
C ILE A 56 1.38 -12.07 -3.96
N THR A 57 2.48 -12.66 -4.44
CA THR A 57 2.49 -14.06 -4.86
C THR A 57 2.49 -14.97 -3.64
N GLN A 58 3.34 -14.69 -2.65
CA GLN A 58 3.43 -15.41 -1.38
C GLN A 58 2.13 -15.33 -0.57
N ILE A 59 1.55 -14.14 -0.42
CA ILE A 59 0.27 -13.96 0.30
C ILE A 59 -0.85 -14.80 -0.32
N ARG A 60 -0.84 -14.97 -1.65
CA ARG A 60 -1.82 -15.81 -2.35
C ARG A 60 -1.51 -17.30 -2.25
N ASP A 61 -0.24 -17.66 -2.21
CA ASP A 61 0.17 -19.05 -2.04
C ASP A 61 -0.17 -19.56 -0.62
N ASP A 62 -0.09 -18.71 0.39
CA ASP A 62 -0.46 -19.06 1.78
C ASP A 62 -1.98 -19.25 1.94
N ALA A 63 -2.80 -18.50 1.19
CA ALA A 63 -4.26 -18.64 1.21
C ALA A 63 -4.78 -19.80 0.34
N LYS A 64 -3.91 -20.42 -0.47
CA LYS A 64 -4.29 -21.28 -1.60
C LYS A 64 -5.03 -22.55 -1.20
N ALA A 65 -4.68 -23.16 -0.06
CA ALA A 65 -5.27 -24.43 0.37
C ALA A 65 -6.77 -24.30 0.71
N LEU A 66 -7.14 -23.27 1.49
CA LEU A 66 -8.54 -23.02 1.85
C LEU A 66 -9.37 -22.56 0.65
N ILE A 67 -8.76 -21.78 -0.25
CA ILE A 67 -9.39 -21.33 -1.50
C ILE A 67 -9.66 -22.53 -2.40
N GLN A 68 -8.69 -23.43 -2.55
CA GLN A 68 -8.82 -24.58 -3.44
C GLN A 68 -10.00 -25.48 -3.05
N ALA A 69 -10.16 -25.77 -1.75
CA ALA A 69 -11.29 -26.56 -1.26
C ALA A 69 -12.65 -25.92 -1.61
N LYS A 70 -12.81 -24.61 -1.42
CA LYS A 70 -14.04 -23.87 -1.79
C LYS A 70 -14.29 -23.88 -3.29
N ARG A 71 -13.24 -23.80 -4.10
CA ARG A 71 -13.33 -23.82 -5.57
C ARG A 71 -13.74 -25.20 -6.08
N ASP A 72 -13.25 -26.26 -5.47
CA ASP A 72 -13.63 -27.63 -5.81
C ASP A 72 -15.09 -27.91 -5.43
N GLU A 73 -15.52 -27.45 -4.24
CA GLU A 73 -16.91 -27.50 -3.81
C GLU A 73 -17.84 -26.72 -4.77
N PHE A 74 -17.44 -25.51 -5.17
CA PHE A 74 -18.17 -24.71 -6.14
C PHE A 74 -18.32 -25.42 -7.47
N LYS A 75 -17.26 -26.01 -8.01
CA LYS A 75 -17.30 -26.78 -9.26
C LYS A 75 -18.22 -27.99 -9.15
N ALA A 76 -18.22 -28.69 -8.00
CA ALA A 76 -19.12 -29.81 -7.76
C ALA A 76 -20.58 -29.35 -7.76
N LYS A 77 -20.90 -28.29 -7.02
CA LYS A 77 -22.26 -27.71 -6.95
C LYS A 77 -22.72 -27.14 -8.30
N LEU A 78 -21.83 -26.53 -9.07
CA LEU A 78 -22.12 -26.00 -10.40
C LEU A 78 -22.52 -27.09 -11.40
N LYS A 79 -22.02 -28.32 -11.25
CA LYS A 79 -22.44 -29.47 -12.08
C LYS A 79 -23.89 -29.89 -11.82
N ALA A 80 -24.43 -29.64 -10.63
CA ALA A 80 -25.80 -29.98 -10.27
C ALA A 80 -26.85 -29.02 -10.87
N ILE A 81 -26.42 -27.87 -11.40
CA ILE A 81 -27.29 -26.90 -12.06
C ILE A 81 -27.78 -27.44 -13.40
N LYS A 82 -29.11 -27.47 -13.57
CA LYS A 82 -29.76 -28.04 -14.76
C LYS A 82 -29.71 -27.06 -15.95
N ASP A 83 -30.01 -25.79 -15.69
CA ASP A 83 -30.00 -24.75 -16.71
C ASP A 83 -28.57 -24.44 -17.18
N GLN A 84 -28.26 -24.87 -18.41
CA GLN A 84 -26.93 -24.69 -18.99
C GLN A 84 -26.55 -23.22 -19.21
N LYS A 85 -27.53 -22.34 -19.50
CA LYS A 85 -27.27 -20.90 -19.68
C LYS A 85 -26.89 -20.27 -18.35
N LYS A 86 -27.62 -20.58 -17.28
CA LYS A 86 -27.31 -20.10 -15.92
C LYS A 86 -25.96 -20.64 -15.45
N LYS A 87 -25.70 -21.93 -15.67
CA LYS A 87 -24.42 -22.56 -15.33
C LYS A 87 -23.23 -21.84 -15.97
N ALA A 88 -23.27 -21.62 -17.28
CA ALA A 88 -22.20 -20.93 -18.00
C ALA A 88 -22.03 -19.47 -17.55
N LEU A 89 -23.13 -18.78 -17.23
CA LEU A 89 -23.07 -17.41 -16.72
C LEU A 89 -22.44 -17.35 -15.32
N VAL A 90 -22.82 -18.25 -14.42
CA VAL A 90 -22.30 -18.33 -13.06
C VAL A 90 -20.80 -18.65 -13.08
N ASP A 91 -20.37 -19.60 -13.91
CA ASP A 91 -18.93 -19.90 -14.08
C ASP A 91 -18.14 -18.67 -14.55
N ARG A 92 -18.69 -17.93 -15.53
CA ARG A 92 -18.06 -16.69 -16.03
C ARG A 92 -18.00 -15.61 -14.96
N ILE A 93 -19.06 -15.44 -14.17
CA ILE A 93 -19.09 -14.45 -13.08
C ILE A 93 -18.02 -14.83 -12.04
N ASP A 94 -17.95 -16.09 -11.65
CA ASP A 94 -16.98 -16.59 -10.68
C ASP A 94 -15.53 -16.31 -11.12
N ALA A 95 -15.20 -16.67 -12.37
CA ALA A 95 -13.90 -16.37 -12.95
C ALA A 95 -13.62 -14.86 -12.98
N LYS A 96 -14.64 -14.04 -13.28
CA LYS A 96 -14.50 -12.59 -13.34
C LYS A 96 -14.23 -11.98 -11.97
N LEU A 97 -14.86 -12.48 -10.91
CA LEU A 97 -14.64 -12.00 -9.54
C LEU A 97 -13.17 -12.17 -9.12
N VAL A 98 -12.57 -13.32 -9.42
CA VAL A 98 -11.16 -13.60 -9.16
C VAL A 98 -10.26 -12.64 -9.94
N GLU A 99 -10.51 -12.48 -11.23
CA GLU A 99 -9.74 -11.59 -12.10
C GLU A 99 -9.80 -10.13 -11.63
N VAL A 100 -11.01 -9.64 -11.29
CA VAL A 100 -11.23 -8.27 -10.83
C VAL A 100 -10.50 -8.03 -9.50
N ASN A 101 -10.64 -8.93 -8.52
CA ASN A 101 -9.93 -8.80 -7.25
C ASN A 101 -8.40 -8.76 -7.46
N LYS A 102 -7.88 -9.65 -8.31
CA LYS A 102 -6.45 -9.69 -8.67
C LYS A 102 -5.97 -8.41 -9.33
N LYS A 103 -6.71 -7.91 -10.33
CA LYS A 103 -6.36 -6.71 -11.08
C LYS A 103 -6.36 -5.46 -10.20
N HIS A 104 -7.39 -5.29 -9.36
CA HIS A 104 -7.49 -4.13 -8.48
C HIS A 104 -6.42 -4.13 -7.38
N THR A 105 -6.22 -5.25 -6.69
CA THR A 105 -5.18 -5.34 -5.64
C THR A 105 -3.78 -5.11 -6.19
N ALA A 106 -3.46 -5.64 -7.38
CA ALA A 106 -2.19 -5.38 -8.05
C ALA A 106 -2.00 -3.88 -8.38
N ARG A 107 -3.05 -3.23 -8.91
CA ARG A 107 -3.01 -1.79 -9.21
C ARG A 107 -2.87 -0.94 -7.95
N PHE A 108 -3.59 -1.27 -6.88
CA PHE A 108 -3.51 -0.54 -5.61
C PHE A 108 -2.10 -0.64 -5.02
N LEU A 109 -1.51 -1.83 -5.00
CA LEU A 109 -0.13 -1.98 -4.53
C LEU A 109 0.86 -1.17 -5.37
N GLU A 110 0.72 -1.15 -6.69
CA GLU A 110 1.56 -0.32 -7.56
C GLU A 110 1.47 1.17 -7.22
N VAL A 111 0.27 1.67 -6.95
CA VAL A 111 0.08 3.06 -6.52
C VAL A 111 0.78 3.30 -5.17
N LEU A 112 0.61 2.42 -4.20
CA LEU A 112 1.22 2.54 -2.87
C LEU A 112 2.76 2.47 -2.94
N THR A 113 3.32 1.63 -3.80
CA THR A 113 4.77 1.59 -4.08
C THR A 113 5.27 2.94 -4.58
N ARG A 114 4.54 3.59 -5.51
CA ARG A 114 4.92 4.92 -6.01
C ARG A 114 4.81 6.01 -4.95
N LEU A 115 3.78 5.94 -4.09
CA LEU A 115 3.62 6.86 -2.97
C LEU A 115 4.75 6.71 -1.94
N GLN A 116 5.15 5.48 -1.62
CA GLN A 116 6.29 5.19 -0.75
C GLN A 116 7.58 5.80 -1.30
N LEU A 117 7.87 5.58 -2.58
CA LEU A 117 9.05 6.16 -3.24
C LEU A 117 9.04 7.69 -3.22
N PHE A 118 7.86 8.30 -3.39
CA PHE A 118 7.75 9.75 -3.30
C PHE A 118 8.04 10.24 -1.88
N LEU A 119 7.50 9.57 -0.86
CA LEU A 119 7.75 9.90 0.55
C LEU A 119 9.25 9.78 0.89
N GLU A 120 9.92 8.72 0.45
CA GLU A 120 11.35 8.54 0.64
C GLU A 120 12.18 9.64 -0.02
N LYS A 121 11.84 10.04 -1.25
CA LYS A 121 12.46 11.19 -1.93
C LYS A 121 12.22 12.48 -1.18
N PHE A 122 11.03 12.67 -0.64
CA PHE A 122 10.70 13.85 0.16
C PHE A 122 11.60 13.93 1.39
N ILE A 123 11.71 12.84 2.16
CA ILE A 123 12.57 12.73 3.35
C ILE A 123 14.04 13.03 2.99
N GLN A 124 14.55 12.47 1.90
CA GLN A 124 15.91 12.73 1.42
C GLN A 124 16.13 14.18 1.01
N SER A 125 15.12 14.84 0.43
CA SER A 125 15.20 16.25 0.04
C SER A 125 15.02 17.22 1.21
N ALA A 126 14.54 16.75 2.36
CA ALA A 126 14.30 17.55 3.55
C ALA A 126 15.56 17.72 4.43
N THR A 127 16.77 17.48 3.89
CA THR A 127 18.05 17.66 4.59
C THR A 127 18.23 19.12 5.04
N GLY A 128 17.97 19.36 6.32
CA GLY A 128 17.90 20.66 7.00
C GLY A 128 17.03 20.56 8.26
N SER A 129 16.88 21.65 9.02
CA SER A 129 15.99 21.69 10.19
C SER A 129 14.53 21.53 9.74
N THR A 130 14.02 20.30 9.81
CA THR A 130 12.64 19.97 9.45
C THR A 130 11.73 20.45 10.57
N SER A 131 10.73 21.27 10.23
CA SER A 131 9.77 21.75 11.24
C SER A 131 9.06 20.58 11.94
N ALA A 132 8.67 20.76 13.20
CA ALA A 132 7.90 19.75 13.94
C ALA A 132 6.64 19.32 13.17
N LYS A 133 5.97 20.27 12.50
CA LYS A 133 4.81 20.01 11.64
C LYS A 133 5.14 19.08 10.48
N THR A 134 6.24 19.33 9.77
CA THR A 134 6.67 18.49 8.63
C THR A 134 7.00 17.07 9.09
N LEU A 135 7.60 16.90 10.27
CA LEU A 135 7.83 15.58 10.84
C LEU A 135 6.52 14.86 11.15
N THR A 136 5.54 15.54 11.74
CA THR A 136 4.18 14.99 11.96
C THR A 136 3.53 14.56 10.65
N ASP A 137 3.63 15.37 9.60
CA ASP A 137 3.04 15.08 8.30
C ASP A 137 3.72 13.89 7.60
N ILE A 138 5.04 13.73 7.76
CA ILE A 138 5.79 12.55 7.26
C ILE A 138 5.29 11.28 7.95
N THR A 139 5.18 11.31 9.28
CA THR A 139 4.68 10.18 10.06
C THR A 139 3.24 9.82 9.66
N ALA A 140 2.37 10.81 9.48
CA ALA A 140 1.00 10.59 9.05
C ALA A 140 0.93 9.93 7.66
N ALA A 141 1.75 10.38 6.70
CA ALA A 141 1.82 9.80 5.37
C ALA A 141 2.31 8.34 5.39
N GLN A 142 3.33 8.04 6.20
CA GLN A 142 3.82 6.66 6.36
C GLN A 142 2.74 5.73 6.93
N ILE A 143 2.07 6.16 8.00
CA ILE A 143 0.97 5.40 8.62
C ILE A 143 -0.16 5.13 7.61
N ALA A 144 -0.54 6.12 6.81
CA ALA A 144 -1.59 5.96 5.81
C ALA A 144 -1.20 4.98 4.70
N ILE A 145 0.06 5.03 4.23
CA ILE A 145 0.58 4.07 3.26
C ILE A 145 0.55 2.64 3.82
N ASP A 146 1.03 2.45 5.04
CA ASP A 146 1.12 1.10 5.63
C ASP A 146 -0.27 0.52 5.92
N THR A 147 -1.20 1.35 6.42
CA THR A 147 -2.61 0.98 6.59
C THR A 147 -3.23 0.52 5.27
N ALA A 148 -3.00 1.26 4.19
CA ALA A 148 -3.52 0.90 2.87
C ALA A 148 -2.85 -0.37 2.32
N LYS A 149 -1.54 -0.58 2.54
CA LYS A 149 -0.84 -1.80 2.13
C LYS A 149 -1.44 -3.03 2.80
N SER A 150 -1.58 -3.01 4.13
CA SER A 150 -2.19 -4.12 4.87
C SER A 150 -3.63 -4.41 4.42
N ALA A 151 -4.41 -3.38 4.10
CA ALA A 151 -5.76 -3.58 3.57
C ALA A 151 -5.76 -4.21 2.16
N VAL A 152 -4.82 -3.82 1.29
CA VAL A 152 -4.66 -4.43 -0.05
C VAL A 152 -4.23 -5.90 0.07
N GLU A 153 -3.34 -6.22 1.00
CA GLU A 153 -2.88 -7.57 1.28
C GLU A 153 -4.01 -8.46 1.80
N ALA A 154 -4.77 -7.98 2.78
CA ALA A 154 -5.96 -8.68 3.27
C ALA A 154 -7.04 -8.86 2.18
N GLN A 155 -7.20 -7.88 1.30
CA GLN A 155 -8.11 -8.00 0.16
C GLN A 155 -7.64 -9.02 -0.87
N ALA A 156 -6.32 -9.16 -1.05
CA ALA A 156 -5.74 -10.07 -2.04
C ALA A 156 -5.91 -11.55 -1.69
N THR A 157 -6.14 -11.88 -0.41
CA THR A 157 -6.42 -13.24 0.08
C THR A 157 -7.89 -13.60 0.08
N LYS A 158 -8.80 -12.61 -0.07
CA LYS A 158 -10.24 -12.88 -0.07
C LYS A 158 -10.67 -13.68 -1.28
N ASP A 159 -11.50 -14.66 -0.99
CA ASP A 159 -12.13 -15.54 -1.96
C ASP A 159 -13.62 -15.22 -2.10
N TYR A 160 -14.01 -14.83 -3.31
CA TYR A 160 -15.38 -14.46 -3.66
C TYR A 160 -16.09 -15.63 -4.36
N THR A 161 -15.92 -16.85 -3.84
CA THR A 161 -16.62 -18.03 -4.36
C THR A 161 -18.11 -17.89 -4.03
N MET A 162 -18.96 -17.98 -5.05
CA MET A 162 -20.40 -17.91 -4.89
C MET A 162 -20.94 -19.17 -4.21
N ASN A 163 -21.87 -19.02 -3.26
CA ASN A 163 -22.60 -20.16 -2.75
C ASN A 163 -23.67 -20.60 -3.77
N ILE A 164 -23.62 -21.86 -4.17
CA ILE A 164 -24.63 -22.47 -5.05
C ILE A 164 -25.51 -23.39 -4.19
N ALA A 165 -26.80 -23.04 -4.07
CA ALA A 165 -27.80 -23.87 -3.41
C ALA A 165 -28.72 -24.54 -4.45
N ASP A 166 -29.37 -23.74 -5.30
CA ASP A 166 -30.28 -24.20 -6.35
C ASP A 166 -30.42 -23.18 -7.51
N ASP A 167 -31.08 -23.60 -8.60
CA ASP A 167 -31.30 -22.79 -9.82
C ASP A 167 -32.12 -21.49 -9.61
N THR A 168 -32.87 -21.38 -8.51
CA THR A 168 -33.76 -20.25 -8.22
C THR A 168 -33.04 -19.13 -7.47
N THR A 169 -32.06 -19.50 -6.63
CA THR A 169 -31.28 -18.58 -5.79
C THR A 169 -30.00 -18.08 -6.46
N LEU A 170 -29.55 -18.71 -7.57
CA LEU A 170 -28.32 -18.36 -8.28
C LEU A 170 -28.15 -16.86 -8.58
N LYS A 171 -29.20 -16.20 -9.09
CA LYS A 171 -29.13 -14.78 -9.45
C LYS A 171 -28.90 -13.89 -8.23
N LEU A 172 -29.61 -14.19 -7.14
CA LEU A 172 -29.47 -13.47 -5.87
C LEU A 172 -28.07 -13.67 -5.30
N ASN A 173 -27.61 -14.92 -5.22
CA ASN A 173 -26.30 -15.24 -4.66
C ASN A 173 -25.17 -14.60 -5.46
N ALA A 174 -25.25 -14.64 -6.80
CA ALA A 174 -24.29 -13.96 -7.66
C ALA A 174 -24.30 -12.44 -7.44
N GLY A 175 -25.47 -11.82 -7.37
CA GLY A 175 -25.61 -10.39 -7.10
C GLY A 175 -25.01 -9.97 -5.75
N THR A 176 -25.24 -10.77 -4.71
CA THR A 176 -24.69 -10.55 -3.37
C THR A 176 -23.16 -10.65 -3.37
N THR A 177 -22.59 -11.70 -3.97
CA THR A 177 -21.13 -11.87 -4.03
C THR A 177 -20.44 -10.78 -4.85
N VAL A 178 -21.03 -10.36 -5.98
CA VAL A 178 -20.54 -9.24 -6.79
C VAL A 178 -20.57 -7.93 -5.99
N SER A 179 -21.66 -7.68 -5.26
CA SER A 179 -21.80 -6.49 -4.44
C SER A 179 -20.79 -6.46 -3.30
N GLN A 180 -20.53 -7.62 -2.67
CA GLN A 180 -19.52 -7.75 -1.63
C GLN A 180 -18.12 -7.41 -2.14
N LEU A 181 -17.71 -7.97 -3.29
CA LEU A 181 -16.42 -7.63 -3.90
C LEU A 181 -16.31 -6.13 -4.17
N ARG A 182 -17.37 -5.52 -4.70
CA ARG A 182 -17.39 -4.08 -4.99
C ARG A 182 -17.21 -3.25 -3.71
N LEU A 183 -17.97 -3.55 -2.66
CA LEU A 183 -17.90 -2.83 -1.39
C LEU A 183 -16.51 -2.94 -0.76
N ASP A 184 -15.96 -4.14 -0.76
CA ASP A 184 -14.63 -4.41 -0.22
C ASP A 184 -13.54 -3.66 -1.01
N LEU A 185 -13.59 -3.67 -2.35
CA LEU A 185 -12.67 -2.91 -3.18
C LEU A 185 -12.81 -1.39 -2.99
N MET A 186 -14.01 -0.87 -2.75
CA MET A 186 -14.23 0.55 -2.46
C MET A 186 -13.66 0.95 -1.10
N ALA A 187 -13.79 0.10 -0.09
CA ALA A 187 -13.19 0.33 1.22
C ALA A 187 -11.65 0.44 1.11
N VAL A 188 -11.02 -0.49 0.39
CA VAL A 188 -9.57 -0.45 0.14
C VAL A 188 -9.18 0.77 -0.70
N TYR A 189 -9.96 1.09 -1.74
CA TYR A 189 -9.70 2.25 -2.59
C TYR A 189 -9.68 3.56 -1.78
N LYS A 190 -10.59 3.72 -0.82
CA LYS A 190 -10.61 4.90 0.05
C LYS A 190 -9.29 5.05 0.83
N LEU A 191 -8.78 3.97 1.40
CA LEU A 191 -7.49 3.98 2.11
C LEU A 191 -6.32 4.36 1.20
N VAL A 192 -6.34 3.88 -0.06
CA VAL A 192 -5.32 4.27 -1.06
C VAL A 192 -5.41 5.77 -1.38
N ILE A 193 -6.62 6.33 -1.41
CA ILE A 193 -6.83 7.78 -1.61
C ILE A 193 -6.36 8.58 -0.40
N ASP A 194 -6.64 8.13 0.82
CA ASP A 194 -6.18 8.77 2.05
C ASP A 194 -4.64 8.80 2.10
N ALA A 195 -3.98 7.68 1.74
CA ALA A 195 -2.53 7.61 1.59
C ALA A 195 -2.01 8.61 0.53
N LYS A 196 -2.68 8.71 -0.61
CA LYS A 196 -2.33 9.68 -1.65
C LYS A 196 -2.44 11.12 -1.15
N GLN A 197 -3.51 11.46 -0.44
CA GLN A 197 -3.74 12.81 0.10
C GLN A 197 -2.69 13.17 1.16
N ALA A 198 -2.38 12.25 2.07
CA ALA A 198 -1.35 12.46 3.09
C ALA A 198 0.02 12.75 2.45
N VAL A 199 0.38 12.03 1.39
CA VAL A 199 1.61 12.28 0.63
C VAL A 199 1.56 13.61 -0.14
N GLN A 200 0.42 13.97 -0.72
CA GLN A 200 0.27 15.25 -1.44
C GLN A 200 0.41 16.47 -0.52
N LYS A 201 -0.04 16.35 0.74
CA LYS A 201 0.08 17.40 1.75
C LYS A 201 1.54 17.85 1.96
N LEU A 202 2.47 16.89 2.01
CA LEU A 202 3.91 17.15 2.13
C LEU A 202 4.47 18.03 1.01
N ASN A 203 3.99 17.82 -0.23
CA ASN A 203 4.41 18.63 -1.37
C ASN A 203 3.90 20.07 -1.28
N THR A 204 2.69 20.25 -0.77
CA THR A 204 2.08 21.57 -0.57
C THR A 204 2.85 22.35 0.48
N ASP A 205 3.15 21.71 1.62
CA ASP A 205 3.94 22.32 2.70
C ASP A 205 5.35 22.72 2.22
N ARG A 206 5.98 21.95 1.32
CA ARG A 206 7.28 22.33 0.73
C ARG A 206 7.19 23.55 -0.20
N SER A 207 6.09 23.68 -0.94
CA SER A 207 5.88 24.82 -1.85
C SER A 207 5.65 26.14 -1.09
N THR A 208 4.98 26.10 0.06
CA THR A 208 4.79 27.27 0.92
C THR A 208 6.09 27.69 1.59
N ILE A 209 6.86 26.73 2.14
CA ILE A 209 8.19 26.99 2.74
C ILE A 209 9.13 27.66 1.73
N LYS A 210 9.17 27.18 0.49
CA LYS A 210 10.04 27.78 -0.55
C LYS A 210 9.61 29.21 -0.88
N LYS A 211 8.30 29.49 -0.93
CA LYS A 211 7.77 30.83 -1.23
C LYS A 211 8.08 31.84 -0.12
N GLU A 212 7.94 31.42 1.14
CA GLU A 212 8.28 32.25 2.31
C GLU A 212 9.79 32.54 2.36
N ALA A 213 10.65 31.54 2.14
CA ALA A 213 12.10 31.73 2.09
C ALA A 213 12.55 32.70 0.98
N THR A 214 11.88 32.71 -0.18
CA THR A 214 12.17 33.66 -1.26
C THR A 214 11.57 35.05 -1.06
N GLY A 215 10.51 35.17 -0.25
CA GLY A 215 9.90 36.46 0.09
C GLY A 215 10.73 37.24 1.11
N SER A 216 11.32 36.55 2.08
CA SER A 216 12.17 37.15 3.12
C SER A 216 13.56 37.57 2.62
N ALA A 217 14.01 37.08 1.47
CA ALA A 217 15.30 37.43 0.88
C ALA A 217 15.25 38.67 -0.05
N ASN A 218 14.06 39.23 -0.29
CA ASN A 218 13.82 40.40 -1.14
C ASN A 218 13.33 41.64 -0.33
N LEU A 219 13.53 41.62 0.99
CA LEU A 219 13.33 42.76 1.90
C LEU A 219 14.67 43.12 2.54
#